data_AF-A0A2V9NRC2-F1
#
_entry.id   AF-A0A2V9NRC2-F1
#
_cell.length_a   1.000
_cell.length_b   1.000
_cell.length_c   1.000
_cell.angle_alpha   90.00
_cell.angle_beta   90.00
_cell.angle_gamma   90.00
#
_symmetry.space_group_name_H-M   'P 1'
#
loop_
_entity.id
_entity.type
_entity.pdbx_description
1 polymer ?
#
loop_
_entity_poly.entity_id
_entity_poly.type
_entity_poly.pdbx_seq_one_letter_code
_entity_poly.pdbx_strand_id
1 'polypeptide(L)'
;MLYFPITKSWIVSRAARAVYLVCALLAFALFGALFAIVLAISFSEVRSLSPFPLAMGIARVVLLPGILGTAILTVAMWYFWFGFDKSPWIRKAFWFPPLYFLLPIGPALYYFFVYRRSDVISVLSAATDIQPA
;
A
#
# COMPACT_ATOMS: atom_id res chain seq x y z
N MET A 1 16.66 6.31 19.81
CA MET A 1 16.92 6.28 18.36
C MET A 1 16.64 4.86 17.88
N LEU A 2 15.54 4.64 17.14
CA LEU A 2 15.25 3.34 16.53
C LEU A 2 16.20 3.15 15.35
N TYR A 3 17.11 2.19 15.46
CA TYR A 3 18.03 1.85 14.36
C TYR A 3 17.26 0.96 13.38
N PHE A 4 16.74 1.56 12.32
CA PHE A 4 15.99 0.83 11.31
C PHE A 4 16.96 0.10 10.37
N PRO A 5 16.77 -1.21 10.09
CA PRO A 5 17.61 -1.94 9.14
C PRO A 5 17.44 -1.45 7.69
N ILE A 6 16.37 -0.70 7.41
CA ILE A 6 16.12 -0.06 6.11
C ILE A 6 16.67 1.37 6.15
N THR A 7 17.68 1.63 5.33
CA THR A 7 18.26 2.96 5.16
C THR A 7 17.35 3.87 4.34
N LYS A 8 17.44 5.19 4.58
CA LYS A 8 16.64 6.20 3.88
C LYS A 8 16.86 6.16 2.35
N SER A 9 18.06 5.83 1.89
CA SER A 9 18.37 5.70 0.47
C SER A 9 17.60 4.53 -0.18
N TRP A 10 17.40 3.44 0.55
CA TRP A 10 16.65 2.27 0.08
C TRP A 10 15.16 2.56 -0.10
N ILE A 11 14.51 3.14 0.92
CA ILE A 11 13.06 3.40 0.88
C ILE A 11 12.68 4.45 -0.17
N VAL A 12 13.62 5.29 -0.61
CA VAL A 12 13.37 6.38 -1.58
C VAL A 12 13.82 6.01 -3.00
N SER A 13 14.51 4.87 -3.18
CA SER A 13 15.03 4.40 -4.47
C SER A 13 13.94 4.21 -5.54
N ARG A 14 14.28 4.38 -6.83
CA ARG A 14 13.38 4.15 -7.96
C ARG A 14 12.80 2.73 -7.97
N ALA A 15 13.63 1.73 -7.68
CA ALA A 15 13.18 0.34 -7.62
C ALA A 15 12.14 0.12 -6.52
N ALA A 16 12.39 0.66 -5.32
CA ALA A 16 11.44 0.59 -4.21
C ALA A 16 10.12 1.28 -4.55
N ARG A 17 10.15 2.45 -5.19
CA ARG A 17 8.93 3.15 -5.66
C ARG A 17 8.13 2.33 -6.66
N ALA A 18 8.78 1.69 -7.62
CA ALA A 18 8.09 0.83 -8.58
C ALA A 18 7.40 -0.36 -7.87
N VAL A 19 8.10 -0.99 -6.93
CA VAL A 19 7.54 -2.07 -6.10
C VAL A 19 6.35 -1.57 -5.29
N TYR A 20 6.47 -0.43 -4.60
CA TYR A 20 5.37 0.15 -3.82
C TYR A 20 4.18 0.56 -4.68
N LEU A 21 4.41 1.02 -5.91
CA LEU A 21 3.35 1.30 -6.87
C LEU A 21 2.59 0.02 -7.24
N VAL A 22 3.30 -1.06 -7.59
CA VAL A 22 2.70 -2.36 -7.88
C VAL A 22 1.92 -2.85 -6.66
N CYS A 23 2.52 -2.80 -5.47
CA CYS A 23 1.85 -3.18 -4.22
C CYS A 23 0.60 -2.33 -3.93
N ALA A 24 0.62 -1.02 -4.23
CA ALA A 24 -0.54 -0.14 -4.08
C ALA A 24 -1.66 -0.47 -5.07
N LEU A 25 -1.33 -0.83 -6.31
CA LEU A 25 -2.32 -1.33 -7.27
C LEU A 25 -2.92 -2.66 -6.82
N LEU A 26 -2.09 -3.59 -6.33
CA LEU A 26 -2.54 -4.85 -5.77
C LEU A 26 -3.45 -4.64 -4.55
N ALA A 27 -3.20 -3.62 -3.75
CA ALA A 27 -4.04 -3.24 -2.61
C ALA A 27 -5.43 -2.74 -3.03
N PHE A 28 -5.49 -1.87 -4.06
CA PHE A 28 -6.76 -1.46 -4.65
C PHE A 28 -7.50 -2.63 -5.31
N ALA A 29 -6.78 -3.51 -6.01
CA ALA A 29 -7.36 -4.71 -6.60
C ALA A 29 -7.92 -5.66 -5.52
N LEU A 30 -7.20 -5.84 -4.41
CA LEU A 30 -7.68 -6.63 -3.27
C LEU A 30 -8.97 -6.04 -2.68
N PHE A 31 -8.99 -4.73 -2.45
CA PHE A 31 -10.18 -4.07 -1.95
C PHE A 31 -11.36 -4.20 -2.92
N GLY A 32 -11.14 -3.98 -4.21
CA GLY A 32 -12.15 -4.15 -5.24
C GLY A 32 -12.68 -5.58 -5.32
N ALA A 33 -11.79 -6.58 -5.22
CA ALA A 33 -12.16 -7.99 -5.21
C ALA A 33 -13.01 -8.36 -3.98
N LEU A 34 -12.60 -7.92 -2.79
CA LEU A 34 -13.38 -8.13 -1.56
C LEU A 34 -14.74 -7.45 -1.64
N PHE A 35 -14.79 -6.21 -2.13
CA PHE A 35 -16.04 -5.47 -2.32
C PHE A 35 -16.97 -6.16 -3.30
N ALA A 36 -16.44 -6.63 -4.44
CA ALA A 36 -17.20 -7.38 -5.44
C ALA A 36 -17.74 -8.70 -4.88
N ILE A 37 -16.94 -9.43 -4.09
CA ILE A 37 -17.37 -10.68 -3.42
C ILE A 37 -18.51 -10.38 -2.44
N VAL A 38 -18.38 -9.35 -1.61
CA VAL A 38 -19.43 -8.97 -0.64
C VAL A 38 -20.70 -8.57 -1.37
N LEU A 39 -20.62 -7.75 -2.42
CA LEU A 39 -21.78 -7.38 -3.23
C LEU A 39 -22.43 -8.61 -3.88
N ALA A 40 -21.64 -9.48 -4.51
CA ALA A 40 -22.15 -10.70 -5.14
C ALA A 40 -22.89 -11.60 -4.14
N ILE A 41 -22.36 -11.76 -2.92
CA ILE A 41 -23.01 -12.50 -1.83
C ILE A 41 -24.31 -11.81 -1.42
N SER A 42 -24.32 -10.49 -1.25
CA SER A 42 -25.51 -9.73 -0.86
C SER A 42 -26.65 -9.83 -1.88
N PHE A 43 -26.35 -9.90 -3.18
CA PHE A 43 -27.35 -10.00 -4.25
C PHE A 43 -27.82 -11.43 -4.56
N SER A 44 -27.03 -12.46 -4.21
CA SER A 44 -27.29 -13.83 -4.65
C SER A 44 -28.03 -14.71 -3.65
N GLU A 45 -28.39 -14.20 -2.46
CA GLU A 45 -28.92 -14.98 -1.31
C GLU A 45 -28.02 -16.14 -0.84
N VAL A 46 -26.88 -16.38 -1.49
CA VAL A 46 -25.93 -17.44 -1.13
C VAL A 46 -25.01 -16.95 -0.02
N ARG A 47 -25.04 -17.61 1.15
CA ARG A 47 -24.22 -17.22 2.32
C ARG A 47 -22.73 -17.57 2.21
N SER A 48 -22.32 -18.44 1.29
CA SER A 48 -20.93 -18.85 1.15
C SER A 48 -20.56 -19.28 -0.27
N LEU A 49 -19.31 -19.02 -0.66
CA LEU A 49 -18.70 -19.53 -1.90
C LEU A 49 -18.20 -20.98 -1.76
N SER A 50 -18.41 -21.62 -0.60
CA SER A 50 -18.00 -23.00 -0.33
C SER A 50 -18.57 -24.06 -1.28
N PRO A 51 -19.77 -23.92 -1.88
CA PRO A 51 -20.29 -24.90 -2.83
C PRO A 51 -19.60 -24.83 -4.20
N PHE A 52 -18.87 -23.75 -4.50
CA PHE A 52 -18.33 -23.47 -5.83
C PHE A 52 -16.78 -23.53 -5.81
N PRO A 53 -16.17 -24.71 -6.04
CA PRO A 53 -14.72 -24.89 -5.94
C PRO A 53 -13.94 -24.05 -6.96
N LEU A 54 -14.52 -23.81 -8.14
CA LEU A 54 -13.90 -23.01 -9.21
C LEU A 54 -13.85 -21.51 -8.83
N ALA A 55 -14.95 -20.98 -8.28
CA ALA A 55 -15.00 -19.61 -7.78
C ALA A 55 -14.05 -19.40 -6.60
N MET A 56 -13.95 -20.38 -5.70
CA MET A 56 -13.02 -20.32 -4.57
C MET A 56 -11.55 -20.39 -5.02
N GLY A 57 -11.23 -21.18 -6.05
CA GLY A 57 -9.89 -21.22 -6.65
C GLY A 57 -9.48 -19.88 -7.25
N ILE A 58 -10.35 -19.27 -8.06
CA ILE A 58 -10.11 -17.95 -8.66
C ILE A 58 -9.95 -16.88 -7.58
N ALA A 59 -10.82 -16.87 -6.57
CA ALA A 59 -10.73 -15.93 -5.46
C ALA A 59 -9.37 -16.04 -4.74
N ARG A 60 -8.88 -17.25 -4.45
CA ARG A 60 -7.56 -17.42 -3.81
C ARG A 60 -6.41 -16.89 -4.65
N VAL A 61 -6.42 -17.18 -5.96
CA VAL A 61 -5.35 -16.73 -6.87
C VAL A 61 -5.31 -15.20 -6.96
N VAL A 62 -6.46 -14.53 -6.88
CA VAL A 62 -6.53 -13.06 -6.90
C VAL A 62 -6.22 -12.45 -5.53
N LEU A 63 -6.73 -13.04 -4.44
CA LEU A 63 -6.61 -12.49 -3.09
C LEU A 63 -5.19 -12.67 -2.52
N LEU A 64 -4.53 -13.81 -2.74
CA LEU A 64 -3.19 -14.08 -2.18
C LEU A 64 -2.12 -13.05 -2.57
N PRO A 65 -1.90 -12.72 -3.85
CA PRO A 65 -0.94 -11.69 -4.23
C PRO A 65 -1.37 -10.33 -3.69
N GLY A 66 -2.67 -10.02 -3.68
CA GLY A 66 -3.21 -8.79 -3.09
C GLY A 66 -2.86 -8.63 -1.61
N ILE A 67 -3.02 -9.70 -0.81
CA ILE A 67 -2.66 -9.75 0.62
C ILE A 67 -1.15 -9.56 0.82
N LEU A 68 -0.33 -10.23 0.01
CA LEU A 68 1.13 -10.05 0.04
C LEU A 68 1.55 -8.62 -0.29
N GLY A 69 0.99 -8.05 -1.37
CA GLY A 69 1.28 -6.69 -1.78
C GLY A 69 0.86 -5.67 -0.73
N THR A 70 -0.33 -5.81 -0.15
CA THR A 70 -0.80 -4.95 0.94
C THR A 70 0.06 -5.07 2.19
N ALA A 71 0.45 -6.27 2.60
CA ALA A 71 1.33 -6.46 3.75
C ALA A 71 2.67 -5.74 3.57
N ILE A 72 3.32 -5.94 2.40
CA ILE A 72 4.59 -5.29 2.07
C ILE A 72 4.43 -3.75 2.06
N LEU A 73 3.36 -3.25 1.45
CA LEU A 73 3.09 -1.81 1.40
C LEU A 73 2.84 -1.24 2.80
N THR A 74 2.07 -1.93 3.63
CA THR A 74 1.73 -1.51 5.00
C THR A 74 3.00 -1.35 5.83
N VAL A 75 3.86 -2.37 5.82
CA VAL A 75 5.13 -2.35 6.53
C VAL A 75 6.03 -1.21 6.02
N ALA A 76 6.15 -1.04 4.69
CA ALA A 76 6.94 0.03 4.10
C ALA A 76 6.43 1.43 4.49
N MET A 77 5.11 1.65 4.43
CA MET A 77 4.49 2.93 4.81
C MET A 77 4.59 3.21 6.31
N TRP A 78 4.52 2.18 7.16
CA TRP A 78 4.80 2.30 8.59
C TRP A 78 6.23 2.74 8.86
N TYR A 79 7.22 2.11 8.22
CA TYR A 79 8.62 2.52 8.35
C TYR A 79 8.83 3.97 7.90
N PHE A 80 8.18 4.39 6.81
CA PHE A 80 8.23 5.78 6.35
C PHE A 80 7.60 6.74 7.36
N TRP A 81 6.41 6.42 7.85
CA TRP A 81 5.65 7.24 8.79
C TRP A 81 6.36 7.43 10.14
N PHE A 82 6.93 6.36 10.71
CA PHE A 82 7.69 6.42 11.97
C PHE A 82 9.08 7.03 11.82
N GLY A 83 9.81 6.71 10.74
CA GLY A 83 11.24 7.01 10.63
C GLY A 83 11.59 8.29 9.86
N PHE A 84 10.92 8.55 8.74
CA PHE A 84 11.44 9.48 7.72
C PHE A 84 10.51 10.63 7.34
N ASP A 85 9.23 10.51 7.70
CA ASP A 85 8.24 11.55 7.43
C ASP A 85 8.52 12.80 8.30
N LYS A 86 8.79 13.93 7.64
CA LYS A 86 9.04 15.25 8.25
C LYS A 86 7.76 16.07 8.46
N SER A 87 6.60 15.53 8.11
CA SER A 87 5.31 16.20 8.27
C SER A 87 5.05 16.58 9.73
N PRO A 88 4.41 17.74 10.01
CA PRO A 88 4.04 18.13 11.37
C PRO A 88 3.21 17.05 12.05
N TRP A 89 3.41 16.89 13.37
CA TRP A 89 2.84 15.80 14.17
C TRP A 89 1.32 15.65 14.02
N ILE A 90 0.59 16.76 13.89
CA ILE A 90 -0.86 16.79 13.64
C ILE A 90 -1.24 16.09 12.32
N ARG A 91 -0.50 16.33 11.23
CA ARG A 91 -0.72 15.62 9.97
C ARG A 91 -0.36 14.15 10.07
N LYS A 92 0.67 13.79 10.85
CA LYS A 92 0.98 12.37 11.12
C LYS A 92 -0.15 11.68 11.89
N ALA A 93 -0.69 12.32 12.93
CA ALA A 93 -1.79 11.80 13.73
C ALA A 93 -3.07 11.61 12.90
N PHE A 94 -3.34 12.51 11.95
CA PHE A 94 -4.47 12.37 11.03
C PHE A 94 -4.42 11.10 10.17
N TRP A 95 -3.22 10.63 9.82
CA TRP A 95 -3.04 9.42 9.03
C TRP A 95 -3.02 8.13 9.85
N PHE A 96 -3.00 8.21 11.19
CA PHE A 96 -3.04 7.04 12.06
C PHE A 96 -4.29 6.17 11.86
N PRO A 97 -5.54 6.71 11.84
CA PRO A 97 -6.73 5.89 11.66
C PRO A 97 -6.78 5.17 10.31
N PRO A 98 -6.50 5.82 9.16
CA PRO A 98 -6.43 5.12 7.87
C PRO A 98 -5.39 4.00 7.86
N LEU A 99 -4.18 4.24 8.38
CA LEU A 99 -3.09 3.27 8.37
C LEU A 99 -3.35 2.04 9.25
N TYR A 100 -4.14 2.18 10.34
CA TYR A 100 -4.42 1.10 11.27
C TYR A 100 -5.78 0.42 11.08
N PHE A 101 -6.83 1.15 10.70
CA PHE A 101 -8.17 0.60 10.57
C PHE A 101 -8.56 0.25 9.14
N LEU A 102 -7.91 0.84 8.13
CA LEU A 102 -8.14 0.55 6.72
C LEU A 102 -6.97 -0.21 6.10
N LEU A 103 -6.50 -1.32 6.70
CA LEU A 103 -5.34 -2.08 6.22
C LEU A 103 -5.25 -2.38 4.70
N PRO A 104 -6.36 -2.56 3.93
CA PRO A 104 -6.25 -2.71 2.47
C PRO A 104 -6.15 -1.39 1.70
N ILE A 105 -6.66 -0.28 2.24
CA ILE A 105 -6.77 1.01 1.52
C ILE A 105 -5.83 2.08 2.09
N GLY A 106 -5.76 2.20 3.40
CA GLY A 106 -5.02 3.23 4.13
C GLY A 106 -3.56 3.34 3.70
N PRO A 107 -2.79 2.25 3.65
CA PRO A 107 -1.42 2.27 3.16
C PRO A 107 -1.30 2.71 1.70
N ALA A 108 -2.24 2.33 0.84
CA ALA A 108 -2.27 2.76 -0.56
C ALA A 108 -2.59 4.25 -0.70
N LEU A 109 -3.56 4.76 0.07
CA LEU A 109 -3.85 6.20 0.13
C LEU A 109 -2.66 6.99 0.66
N TYR A 110 -2.01 6.51 1.73
CA TYR A 110 -0.83 7.14 2.29
C TYR A 110 0.33 7.15 1.27
N TYR A 111 0.49 6.07 0.49
CA TYR A 111 1.45 6.03 -0.61
C TYR A 111 1.21 7.15 -1.64
N PHE A 112 -0.04 7.31 -2.10
CA PHE A 112 -0.36 8.30 -3.14
C PHE A 112 -0.33 9.75 -2.65
N PHE A 113 -0.83 10.01 -1.45
CA PHE A 113 -1.01 11.38 -0.94
C PHE A 113 0.21 11.92 -0.18
N VAL A 114 0.89 11.07 0.59
CA VAL A 114 1.98 11.51 1.48
C VAL A 114 3.32 11.10 0.91
N TYR A 115 3.53 9.81 0.68
CA TYR A 115 4.82 9.29 0.25
C TYR A 115 5.21 9.90 -1.11
N ARG A 116 4.35 9.81 -2.14
CA ARG A 116 4.63 10.32 -3.50
C ARG A 116 4.84 11.83 -3.58
N ARG A 117 4.30 12.60 -2.64
CA ARG A 117 4.40 14.07 -2.56
C ARG A 117 5.44 14.56 -1.57
N SER A 118 6.16 13.66 -0.90
CA SER A 118 7.16 14.06 0.09
C SER A 118 8.34 14.78 -0.56
N ASP A 119 8.84 15.83 0.09
CA ASP A 119 10.00 16.60 -0.42
C ASP A 119 11.24 15.72 -0.61
N VAL A 120 11.34 14.64 0.16
CA VAL A 120 12.41 13.65 0.04
C VAL A 120 12.41 12.98 -1.34
N ILE A 121 11.23 12.82 -1.94
CA ILE A 121 11.06 12.26 -3.28
C ILE A 121 11.30 13.30 -4.38
N SER A 122 10.83 14.54 -4.19
CA SER A 122 11.00 15.62 -5.17
C SER A 122 12.47 16.03 -5.32
N VAL A 123 13.21 16.14 -4.21
CA VAL A 123 14.65 16.46 -4.23
C VAL A 123 15.47 15.37 -4.93
N LEU A 124 15.14 14.09 -4.73
CA LEU A 124 15.84 12.99 -5.41
C LEU A 124 15.53 12.96 -6.92
N SER A 125 14.30 13.32 -7.31
CA SER A 125 13.91 13.44 -8.72
C SER A 125 14.69 14.57 -9.39
N ALA A 126 14.75 15.74 -8.75
CA ALA A 126 15.48 16.91 -9.24
C ALA A 126 17.00 16.65 -9.33
N ALA A 127 17.57 15.91 -8.38
CA ALA A 127 18.99 15.52 -8.44
C ALA A 127 19.31 14.55 -9.58
N THR A 128 18.32 13.79 -10.05
CA THR A 128 18.50 12.85 -11.18
C THR A 128 18.43 13.57 -12.54
N ASP A 129 17.66 14.67 -12.64
CA ASP A 129 17.56 15.46 -13.88
C ASP A 129 18.80 16.33 -14.16
N ILE A 130 19.67 16.54 -13.16
CA ILE A 130 20.89 17.35 -13.29
C ILE A 130 22.08 16.53 -13.83
N GLN A 131 21.96 15.20 -13.91
CA GLN A 131 23.01 14.35 -14.47
C GLN A 131 22.68 14.02 -15.94
N PRO A 132 23.13 14.83 -16.93
CA PRO A 132 23.04 14.42 -18.33
C PRO A 132 23.90 13.17 -18.51
N ALA A 133 23.37 12.26 -19.33
CA ALA A 133 24.05 11.05 -19.78
C ALA A 133 25.36 11.39 -20.51
#